data_AF-B3PEM0-F1
#
_entry.id   AF-B3PEM0-F1
#
_cell.length_a   1.000
_cell.length_b   1.000
_cell.length_c   1.000
_cell.angle_alpha   90.00
_cell.angle_beta   90.00
_cell.angle_gamma   90.00
#
_symmetry.space_group_name_H-M   'P 1'
#
loop_
_entity.id
_entity.type
_entity.pdbx_description
1 polymer ?
#
loop_
_entity_poly.entity_id
_entity_poly.type
_entity_poly.pdbx_seq_one_letter_code
_entity_poly.pdbx_strand_id
1 'polypeptide(L)'
;MGQLSWDLNPLSLLLLKPCADIATKLDRQSFTGYVCASSNGSLRVSDADLSMPIALVQSMLPIPVNGQLLVHIDELQLRGNVLGKLNGNLSWNGAQVNNGANWMDVGNYAAQLKDDGSNGVLAKVFQLSGPVELDLTVELKAPSGGRVHGQLLMDKAFVDASNAAGLLAMIAQPGEADPNGKSRYQVDMSL
;
A
#
# COMPACT_ATOMS: atom_id res chain seq x y z
N MET A 1 10.95 22.56 6.98
CA MET A 1 10.70 22.68 8.43
C MET A 1 9.65 21.65 8.79
N GLY A 2 9.91 20.77 9.76
CA GLY A 2 8.95 19.77 10.23
C GLY A 2 8.88 19.80 11.75
N GLN A 3 7.72 19.46 12.30
CA GLN A 3 7.47 19.40 13.74
C GLN A 3 7.15 17.96 14.13
N LEU A 4 7.88 17.44 15.12
CA LEU A 4 7.58 16.19 15.81
C LEU A 4 7.06 16.56 17.20
N SER A 5 5.87 16.09 17.54
CA SER A 5 5.28 16.17 18.87
C SER A 5 4.97 14.76 19.35
N TRP A 6 5.34 14.46 20.59
CA TRP A 6 5.02 13.19 21.22
C TRP A 6 4.52 13.48 22.64
N ASP A 7 3.45 12.80 23.04
CA ASP A 7 2.91 12.85 24.40
C ASP A 7 2.96 11.44 24.98
N LEU A 8 3.66 11.28 26.11
CA LEU A 8 3.88 9.97 26.71
C LEU A 8 2.93 9.77 27.89
N ASN A 9 2.23 8.65 27.91
CA ASN A 9 1.28 8.34 28.97
C ASN A 9 2.03 7.94 30.27
N PRO A 10 1.98 8.74 31.36
CA PRO A 10 2.79 8.48 32.56
C PRO A 10 2.41 7.20 33.29
N LEU A 11 1.13 6.80 33.25
CA LEU A 11 0.64 5.57 33.87
C LEU A 11 1.18 4.32 33.14
N SER A 12 1.50 4.44 31.86
CA SER A 12 2.04 3.35 31.04
C SER A 12 3.45 2.92 31.50
N LEU A 13 4.23 3.86 32.05
CA LEU A 13 5.55 3.60 32.62
C LEU A 13 5.48 2.75 33.89
N LEU A 14 4.47 2.97 34.73
CA LEU A 14 4.23 2.17 35.93
C LEU A 14 3.86 0.72 35.59
N LEU A 15 3.25 0.50 34.43
CA LEU A 15 2.88 -0.81 33.90
C LEU A 15 3.98 -1.44 33.02
N LEU A 16 5.17 -0.82 32.92
CA LEU A 16 6.30 -1.27 32.10
C LEU A 16 5.95 -1.49 30.61
N LYS A 17 4.96 -0.75 30.12
CA LYS A 17 4.48 -0.77 28.72
C LYS A 17 4.42 0.66 28.21
N PRO A 18 5.57 1.33 27.99
CA PRO A 18 5.59 2.72 27.56
C PRO A 18 4.75 2.90 26.29
N CYS A 19 3.77 3.78 26.38
CA CYS A 19 2.92 4.17 25.26
C CYS A 19 2.97 5.67 25.05
N ALA A 20 2.92 6.09 23.79
CA ALA A 20 2.92 7.50 23.42
C ALA A 20 2.01 7.76 22.21
N ASP A 21 1.35 8.91 22.24
CA ASP A 21 0.74 9.52 21.08
C ASP A 21 1.84 10.22 20.27
N ILE A 22 2.05 9.77 19.05
CA ILE A 22 3.07 10.31 18.15
C ILE A 22 2.35 11.10 17.07
N ALA A 23 2.75 12.36 16.87
CA ALA A 23 2.29 13.17 15.77
C ALA A 23 3.48 13.88 15.10
N THR A 24 3.54 13.81 13.77
CA THR A 24 4.53 14.51 12.97
C THR A 24 3.86 15.22 11.80
N LYS A 25 4.35 16.41 11.50
CA LYS A 25 3.95 17.18 10.33
C LYS A 25 5.19 17.73 9.65
N LEU A 26 5.43 17.27 8.43
CA LEU A 26 6.50 17.72 7.55
C LEU A 26 5.88 18.29 6.27
N ASP A 27 6.73 18.81 5.38
CA ASP A 27 6.26 19.27 4.09
C ASP A 27 5.69 18.09 3.27
N ARG A 28 4.40 18.18 2.94
CA ARG A 28 3.59 17.16 2.24
C ARG A 28 3.47 15.80 2.93
N GLN A 29 3.91 15.67 4.17
CA GLN A 29 3.84 14.42 4.93
C GLN A 29 3.25 14.66 6.33
N SER A 30 2.41 13.76 6.79
CA SER A 30 1.93 13.76 8.16
C SER A 30 1.76 12.34 8.66
N PHE A 31 2.05 12.14 9.93
CA PHE A 31 1.77 10.89 10.61
C PHE A 31 1.18 11.19 11.98
N THR A 32 0.15 10.45 12.37
CA THR A 32 -0.39 10.40 13.73
C THR A 32 -0.58 8.95 14.13
N GLY A 33 -0.47 8.61 15.41
CA GLY A 33 -0.83 7.28 15.89
C GLY A 33 -0.42 7.02 17.32
N TYR A 34 -1.04 6.01 17.92
CA TYR A 34 -0.73 5.57 19.27
C TYR A 34 0.22 4.37 19.24
N VAL A 35 1.39 4.50 19.87
CA VAL A 35 2.45 3.49 19.82
C VAL A 35 2.80 3.03 21.21
N CYS A 36 2.68 1.72 21.44
CA CYS A 36 3.09 1.05 22.68
C CYS A 36 4.25 0.10 22.42
N ALA A 37 5.31 0.24 23.19
CA ALA A 37 6.39 -0.74 23.26
C ALA A 37 6.30 -1.54 24.57
N SER A 38 6.77 -2.78 24.56
CA SER A 38 6.85 -3.61 25.76
C SER A 38 8.27 -4.14 25.94
N SER A 39 8.64 -4.45 27.18
CA SER A 39 9.97 -4.96 27.55
C SER A 39 10.36 -6.28 26.87
N ASN A 40 9.38 -7.06 26.40
CA ASN A 40 9.59 -8.30 25.64
C ASN A 40 9.87 -8.07 24.14
N GLY A 41 10.01 -6.81 23.71
CA GLY A 41 10.24 -6.43 22.31
C GLY A 41 8.98 -6.42 21.44
N SER A 42 7.78 -6.49 22.02
CA SER A 42 6.55 -6.28 21.24
C SER A 42 6.28 -4.80 21.03
N LEU A 43 5.90 -4.47 19.80
CA LEU A 43 5.44 -3.16 19.37
C LEU A 43 3.97 -3.28 18.97
N ARG A 44 3.13 -2.38 19.48
CA ARG A 44 1.75 -2.22 19.02
C ARG A 44 1.57 -0.80 18.52
N VAL A 45 0.96 -0.66 17.36
CA VAL A 45 0.51 0.59 16.79
C VAL A 45 -1.00 0.50 16.59
N SER A 46 -1.73 1.53 16.99
CA SER A 46 -3.18 1.63 16.78
C SER A 46 -3.57 3.05 16.38
N ASP A 47 -4.70 3.16 15.70
CA ASP A 47 -5.30 4.42 15.27
C ASP A 47 -4.29 5.33 14.56
N ALA A 48 -3.51 4.73 13.65
CA ALA A 48 -2.41 5.41 12.99
C ALA A 48 -2.79 5.84 11.57
N ASP A 49 -2.58 7.11 11.28
CA ASP A 49 -2.79 7.71 9.98
C ASP A 49 -1.46 8.21 9.42
N LEU A 50 -1.19 7.90 8.16
CA LEU A 50 -0.04 8.39 7.40
C LEU A 50 -0.54 9.00 6.11
N SER A 51 -0.04 10.19 5.78
CA SER A 51 -0.23 10.82 4.48
C SER A 51 1.13 11.20 3.94
N MET A 52 1.47 10.79 2.73
CA MET A 52 2.73 11.14 2.07
C MET A 52 2.67 11.03 0.55
N PRO A 53 3.53 11.73 -0.21
CA PRO A 53 3.66 11.50 -1.63
C PRO A 53 4.23 10.10 -1.88
N ILE A 54 3.68 9.36 -2.84
CA ILE A 54 4.14 7.98 -3.14
C ILE A 54 5.60 7.95 -3.63
N ALA A 55 6.09 9.08 -4.17
CA ALA A 55 7.48 9.24 -4.58
C ALA A 55 8.50 8.99 -3.45
N LEU A 56 8.10 9.04 -2.18
CA LEU A 56 8.99 8.74 -1.06
C LEU A 56 9.27 7.25 -0.89
N VAL A 57 8.39 6.37 -1.38
CA VAL A 57 8.60 4.92 -1.41
C VAL A 57 9.02 4.43 -2.80
N GLN A 58 9.42 5.35 -3.69
CA GLN A 58 9.81 5.06 -5.06
C GLN A 58 10.93 4.02 -5.17
N SER A 59 11.86 3.98 -4.21
CA SER A 59 12.96 3.02 -4.19
C SER A 59 12.51 1.56 -4.02
N MET A 60 11.25 1.35 -3.59
CA MET A 60 10.63 0.03 -3.42
C MET A 60 9.83 -0.38 -4.66
N LEU A 61 9.70 0.50 -5.66
CA LEU A 61 8.84 0.30 -6.83
C LEU A 61 9.67 0.26 -8.11
N PRO A 62 9.37 -0.66 -9.04
CA PRO A 62 10.15 -0.84 -10.26
C PRO A 62 9.86 0.22 -11.34
N ILE A 63 8.81 1.02 -11.18
CA ILE A 63 8.37 2.03 -12.15
C ILE A 63 8.18 3.38 -11.47
N PRO A 64 8.51 4.51 -12.11
CA PRO A 64 8.26 5.83 -11.55
C PRO A 64 6.75 6.06 -11.35
N VAL A 65 6.40 6.45 -10.13
CA VAL A 65 5.01 6.71 -9.72
C VAL A 65 4.86 8.08 -9.09
N ASN A 66 3.67 8.64 -9.19
CA ASN A 66 3.30 9.91 -8.58
C ASN A 66 1.85 9.85 -8.02
N GLY A 67 1.52 10.78 -7.14
CA GLY A 67 0.25 10.82 -6.41
C GLY A 67 0.45 10.83 -4.88
N GLN A 68 -0.66 10.79 -4.16
CA GLN A 68 -0.69 10.83 -2.70
C GLN A 68 -1.05 9.46 -2.13
N LEU A 69 -0.22 8.97 -1.23
CA LEU A 69 -0.50 7.79 -0.42
C LEU A 69 -1.15 8.22 0.90
N LEU A 70 -2.24 7.57 1.24
CA LEU A 70 -2.89 7.65 2.55
C LEU A 70 -2.93 6.24 3.13
N VAL A 71 -2.58 6.08 4.39
CA VAL A 71 -2.62 4.80 5.09
C VAL A 71 -3.31 5.02 6.42
N HIS A 72 -4.26 4.15 6.73
CA HIS A 72 -4.93 4.07 8.02
C HIS A 72 -4.69 2.67 8.59
N ILE A 73 -4.10 2.58 9.77
CA ILE A 73 -3.85 1.33 10.47
C ILE A 73 -4.70 1.33 11.73
N ASP A 74 -5.71 0.46 11.75
CA ASP A 74 -6.53 0.23 12.94
C ASP A 74 -5.67 -0.43 14.02
N GLU A 75 -4.92 -1.46 13.63
CA GLU A 75 -4.08 -2.22 14.53
C GLU A 75 -2.91 -2.88 13.79
N LEU A 76 -1.71 -2.73 14.35
CA LEU A 76 -0.51 -3.43 13.96
C LEU A 76 0.19 -3.96 15.21
N GLN A 77 0.53 -5.24 15.22
CA GLN A 77 1.31 -5.87 16.29
C GLN A 77 2.53 -6.58 15.71
N LEU A 78 3.69 -6.21 16.23
CA LEU A 78 4.98 -6.80 15.89
C LEU A 78 5.66 -7.33 17.15
N ARG A 79 6.43 -8.40 17.03
CA ARG A 79 7.37 -8.86 18.05
C ARG A 79 8.72 -9.14 17.39
N GLY A 80 9.67 -8.21 17.55
CA GLY A 80 10.83 -8.16 16.66
C GLY A 80 10.39 -8.03 15.21
N ASN A 81 10.79 -8.97 14.35
CA ASN A 81 10.40 -9.00 12.93
C ASN A 81 9.18 -9.89 12.64
N VAL A 82 8.47 -10.35 13.67
CA VAL A 82 7.29 -11.21 13.52
C VAL A 82 6.02 -10.36 13.58
N LEU A 83 5.29 -10.32 12.48
CA LEU A 83 3.94 -9.78 12.37
C LEU A 83 2.95 -10.72 13.06
N GLY A 84 2.34 -10.22 14.13
CA GLY A 84 1.31 -10.93 14.87
C GLY A 84 -0.11 -10.52 14.47
N LYS A 85 -0.32 -9.25 14.10
CA LYS A 85 -1.62 -8.75 13.66
C LYS A 85 -1.45 -7.53 12.77
N LEU A 86 -2.29 -7.42 11.76
CA LEU A 86 -2.42 -6.25 10.90
C LEU A 86 -3.87 -6.10 10.48
N ASN A 87 -4.42 -4.91 10.66
CA ASN A 87 -5.68 -4.51 10.04
C ASN A 87 -5.59 -3.02 9.70
N GLY A 88 -5.90 -2.69 8.45
CA GLY A 88 -5.85 -1.32 7.99
C GLY A 88 -6.21 -1.19 6.52
N ASN A 89 -6.15 0.04 6.03
CA ASN A 89 -6.45 0.40 4.65
C ASN A 89 -5.37 1.35 4.13
N LEU A 90 -5.14 1.28 2.83
CA LEU A 90 -4.26 2.19 2.10
C LEU A 90 -5.04 2.72 0.90
N SER A 91 -4.82 3.98 0.52
CA SER A 91 -5.29 4.51 -0.75
C SER A 91 -4.21 5.30 -1.45
N TRP A 92 -4.14 5.14 -2.77
CA TRP A 92 -3.28 5.92 -3.65
C TRP A 92 -4.14 6.80 -4.54
N ASN A 93 -4.15 8.09 -4.26
CA ASN A 93 -4.98 9.08 -4.91
C ASN A 93 -4.19 9.89 -5.95
N GLY A 94 -4.83 10.22 -7.06
CA GLY A 94 -4.19 10.88 -8.20
C GLY A 94 -3.02 10.06 -8.73
N ALA A 95 -3.23 8.75 -8.83
CA ALA A 95 -2.22 7.79 -9.20
C ALA A 95 -1.74 8.05 -10.62
N GLN A 96 -0.44 8.26 -10.77
CA GLN A 96 0.19 8.43 -12.06
C GLN A 96 1.38 7.50 -12.19
N VAL A 97 1.54 6.92 -13.38
CA VAL A 97 2.65 6.03 -13.72
C VAL A 97 3.38 6.62 -14.92
N ASN A 98 4.71 6.59 -14.88
CA ASN A 98 5.52 6.96 -16.03
C ASN A 98 5.88 5.71 -16.85
N ASN A 99 5.49 5.70 -18.13
CA ASN A 99 5.81 4.61 -19.07
C ASN A 99 7.17 4.76 -19.79
N GLY A 100 7.99 5.72 -19.36
CA GLY A 100 9.25 6.11 -20.00
C GLY A 100 9.12 7.27 -20.99
N ALA A 101 7.93 7.51 -21.54
CA ALA A 101 7.67 8.61 -22.49
C ALA A 101 6.86 9.75 -21.84
N ASN A 102 5.83 9.40 -21.05
CA ASN A 102 4.90 10.35 -20.45
C ASN A 102 4.35 9.84 -19.12
N TRP A 103 3.91 10.79 -18.28
CA TRP A 103 3.09 10.49 -17.12
C TRP A 103 1.67 10.17 -17.57
N MET A 104 1.11 9.09 -17.05
CA MET A 104 -0.23 8.61 -17.35
C MET A 104 -1.04 8.63 -16.07
N ASP A 105 -2.21 9.27 -16.11
CA ASP A 105 -3.19 9.17 -15.03
C ASP A 105 -3.84 7.79 -15.09
N VAL A 106 -3.64 7.03 -14.02
CA VAL A 106 -4.19 5.68 -13.87
C VAL A 106 -5.35 5.67 -12.87
N GLY A 107 -5.68 6.77 -12.19
CA GLY A 107 -6.87 6.90 -11.36
C GLY A 107 -6.62 6.95 -9.85
N ASN A 108 -7.50 6.30 -9.08
CA ASN A 108 -7.44 6.23 -7.62
C ASN A 108 -7.66 4.79 -7.18
N TYR A 109 -6.87 4.32 -6.23
CA TYR A 109 -6.86 2.93 -5.80
C TYR A 109 -6.91 2.83 -4.28
N ALA A 110 -7.42 1.71 -3.79
CA ALA A 110 -7.36 1.36 -2.39
C ALA A 110 -6.89 -0.08 -2.21
N ALA A 111 -6.33 -0.35 -1.04
CA ALA A 111 -5.96 -1.67 -0.59
C ALA A 111 -6.47 -1.91 0.84
N GLN A 112 -7.12 -3.04 1.07
CA GLN A 112 -7.40 -3.54 2.42
C GLN A 112 -6.24 -4.41 2.86
N LEU A 113 -5.66 -4.12 4.03
CA LEU A 113 -4.49 -4.79 4.58
C LEU A 113 -4.91 -5.67 5.76
N LYS A 114 -4.47 -6.93 5.76
CA LYS A 114 -4.65 -7.86 6.88
C LYS A 114 -3.41 -8.70 7.10
N ASP A 115 -3.22 -9.24 8.31
CA ASP A 115 -2.27 -10.33 8.50
C ASP A 115 -2.81 -11.63 7.88
N ASP A 116 -1.90 -12.50 7.45
CA ASP A 116 -2.23 -13.84 6.95
C ASP A 116 -2.24 -14.91 8.07
N GLY A 117 -2.12 -14.49 9.34
CA GLY A 117 -1.98 -15.36 10.51
C GLY A 117 -0.65 -16.14 10.60
N SER A 118 0.28 -15.93 9.66
CA SER A 118 1.51 -16.71 9.48
C SER A 118 2.73 -15.81 9.21
N ASN A 119 2.80 -14.65 9.89
CA ASN A 119 3.87 -13.66 9.72
C ASN A 119 3.95 -13.03 8.31
N GLY A 120 2.81 -12.94 7.63
CA GLY A 120 2.67 -12.33 6.32
C GLY A 120 1.53 -11.31 6.26
N VAL A 121 1.53 -10.55 5.17
CA VAL A 121 0.52 -9.53 4.87
C VAL A 121 -0.29 -9.99 3.67
N LEU A 122 -1.60 -9.94 3.80
CA LEU A 122 -2.56 -10.05 2.71
C LEU A 122 -3.10 -8.65 2.40
N ALA A 123 -2.94 -8.20 1.16
CA ALA A 123 -3.51 -6.95 0.68
C ALA A 123 -4.46 -7.20 -0.50
N LYS A 124 -5.71 -6.74 -0.39
CA LYS A 124 -6.67 -6.74 -1.50
C LYS A 124 -6.72 -5.36 -2.12
N VAL A 125 -6.20 -5.22 -3.33
CA VAL A 125 -6.09 -3.96 -4.06
C VAL A 125 -7.21 -3.86 -5.08
N PHE A 126 -7.92 -2.74 -5.08
CA PHE A 126 -9.04 -2.48 -5.97
C PHE A 126 -9.07 -1.03 -6.42
N GLN A 127 -9.77 -0.81 -7.53
CA GLN A 127 -9.98 0.52 -8.07
C GLN A 127 -11.08 1.28 -7.31
N LEU A 128 -10.85 2.56 -7.02
CA LEU A 128 -11.88 3.50 -6.59
C LEU A 128 -12.46 4.29 -7.76
N SER A 129 -11.60 4.73 -8.69
CA SER A 129 -11.99 5.40 -9.95
C SER A 129 -10.83 5.43 -10.93
N GLY A 130 -11.11 5.65 -12.22
CA GLY A 130 -10.10 5.83 -13.27
C GLY A 130 -10.24 4.89 -14.47
N PRO A 131 -9.27 4.90 -15.40
CA PRO A 131 -9.33 4.12 -16.64
C PRO A 131 -8.86 2.67 -16.50
N VAL A 132 -8.23 2.29 -15.38
CA VAL A 132 -7.69 0.96 -15.15
C VAL A 132 -8.37 0.33 -13.94
N GLU A 133 -9.25 -0.63 -14.20
CA GLU A 133 -9.87 -1.45 -13.17
C GLU A 133 -8.87 -2.51 -12.70
N LEU A 134 -8.71 -2.62 -11.38
CA LEU A 134 -7.84 -3.60 -10.73
C LEU A 134 -8.68 -4.40 -9.75
N ASP A 135 -8.46 -5.72 -9.73
CA ASP A 135 -8.85 -6.61 -8.65
C ASP A 135 -7.67 -7.55 -8.41
N LEU A 136 -6.82 -7.19 -7.45
CA LEU A 136 -5.56 -7.87 -7.17
C LEU A 136 -5.51 -8.30 -5.70
N THR A 137 -4.96 -9.48 -5.48
CA THR A 137 -4.54 -9.95 -4.17
C THR A 137 -3.02 -10.02 -4.13
N VAL A 138 -2.44 -9.37 -3.14
CA VAL A 138 -1.00 -9.35 -2.87
C VAL A 138 -0.76 -10.08 -1.56
N GLU A 139 0.09 -11.10 -1.61
CA GLU A 139 0.54 -11.85 -0.45
C GLU A 139 2.03 -11.57 -0.25
N LEU A 140 2.42 -11.04 0.90
CA LEU A 140 3.81 -10.83 1.26
C LEU A 140 4.14 -11.73 2.45
N LYS A 141 5.11 -12.63 2.29
CA LYS A 141 5.56 -13.51 3.37
C LYS A 141 7.01 -13.22 3.69
N ALA A 142 7.28 -12.77 4.90
CA ALA A 142 8.65 -12.63 5.37
C ALA A 142 9.21 -14.00 5.79
N PRO A 143 10.44 -14.39 5.39
CA PRO A 143 11.39 -13.70 4.50
C PRO A 143 11.29 -14.14 3.02
N SER A 144 10.30 -14.97 2.68
CA SER A 144 10.23 -15.81 1.48
C SER A 144 9.74 -15.14 0.19
N GLY A 145 9.56 -13.81 0.17
CA GLY A 145 9.11 -13.06 -1.00
C GLY A 145 7.60 -12.80 -1.00
N GLY A 146 7.03 -12.59 -2.17
CA GLY A 146 5.60 -12.33 -2.30
C GLY A 146 4.97 -12.91 -3.55
N ARG A 147 3.64 -12.84 -3.62
CA ARG A 147 2.87 -13.17 -4.81
C ARG A 147 1.85 -12.08 -5.06
N VAL A 148 1.70 -11.67 -6.31
CA VAL A 148 0.62 -10.80 -6.76
C VAL A 148 -0.19 -11.57 -7.77
N HIS A 149 -1.49 -11.69 -7.56
CA HIS A 149 -2.38 -12.37 -8.49
C HIS A 149 -3.72 -11.65 -8.61
N GLY A 150 -4.39 -11.83 -9.75
CA GLY A 150 -5.70 -11.26 -10.01
C GLY A 150 -5.82 -10.75 -11.44
N GLN A 151 -6.59 -9.69 -11.64
CA GLN A 151 -6.90 -9.21 -12.97
C GLN A 151 -6.88 -7.68 -13.09
N LEU A 152 -6.59 -7.23 -14.31
CA LEU A 152 -6.72 -5.86 -14.77
C LEU A 152 -7.74 -5.82 -15.90
N LEU A 153 -8.61 -4.82 -15.87
CA LEU A 153 -9.50 -4.50 -16.99
C LEU A 153 -9.21 -3.07 -17.43
N MET A 154 -8.99 -2.89 -18.72
CA MET A 154 -8.69 -1.58 -19.30
C MET A 154 -9.51 -1.34 -20.55
N ASP A 155 -9.88 -0.07 -20.76
CA ASP A 155 -10.49 0.35 -22.00
C ASP A 155 -9.45 0.31 -23.13
N LYS A 156 -9.84 -0.23 -24.29
CA LYS A 156 -8.95 -0.35 -25.44
C LYS A 156 -8.30 0.98 -25.85
N ALA A 157 -9.07 2.08 -25.78
CA ALA A 157 -8.57 3.42 -26.07
C ALA A 157 -7.44 3.85 -25.11
N PHE A 158 -7.52 3.47 -23.83
CA PHE A 158 -6.45 3.73 -22.87
C PHE A 158 -5.22 2.90 -23.19
N VAL A 159 -5.37 1.60 -23.48
CA VAL A 159 -4.25 0.72 -23.86
C VAL A 159 -3.51 1.25 -25.09
N ASP A 160 -4.25 1.64 -26.12
CA ASP A 160 -3.68 2.13 -27.38
C ASP A 160 -2.98 3.50 -27.18
N ALA A 161 -3.56 4.41 -26.39
CA ALA A 161 -2.98 5.74 -26.14
C ALA A 161 -1.78 5.73 -25.17
N SER A 162 -1.76 4.78 -24.23
CA SER A 162 -0.73 4.69 -23.18
C SER A 162 0.56 4.01 -23.62
N ASN A 163 0.58 3.36 -24.80
CA ASN A 163 1.64 2.42 -25.18
C ASN A 163 1.94 1.40 -24.06
N ALA A 164 0.95 1.08 -23.21
CA ALA A 164 1.14 0.27 -22.02
C ALA A 164 1.46 -1.19 -22.34
N ALA A 165 1.33 -1.62 -23.59
CA ALA A 165 1.60 -3.00 -24.02
C ALA A 165 2.96 -3.52 -23.53
N GLY A 166 4.02 -2.69 -23.59
CA GLY A 166 5.35 -3.06 -23.11
C GLY A 166 5.39 -3.31 -21.60
N LEU A 167 4.77 -2.42 -20.81
CA LEU A 167 4.69 -2.59 -19.35
C LEU A 167 3.82 -3.79 -18.97
N LEU A 168 2.66 -3.94 -19.62
CA LEU A 168 1.72 -5.02 -19.37
C LEU A 168 2.32 -6.38 -19.68
N ALA A 169 3.11 -6.51 -20.75
CA ALA A 169 3.79 -7.75 -21.09
C ALA A 169 4.78 -8.24 -20.01
N MET A 170 5.23 -7.36 -19.10
CA MET A 170 6.11 -7.74 -17.99
C MET A 170 5.36 -8.24 -16.75
N ILE A 171 4.09 -7.82 -16.58
CA ILE A 171 3.34 -8.01 -15.33
C ILE A 171 2.04 -8.80 -15.50
N ALA A 172 1.56 -8.96 -16.74
CA ALA A 172 0.27 -9.57 -16.99
C ALA A 172 0.22 -10.30 -18.35
N GLN A 173 -0.66 -11.29 -18.44
CA GLN A 173 -0.96 -12.01 -19.67
C GLN A 173 -2.33 -11.60 -20.20
N PRO A 174 -2.49 -11.33 -21.52
CA PRO A 174 -3.79 -11.00 -22.08
C PRO A 174 -4.77 -12.18 -21.91
N GLY A 175 -5.98 -11.88 -21.48
CA GLY A 175 -7.09 -12.82 -21.39
C GLY A 175 -8.18 -12.51 -22.42
N GLU A 176 -9.24 -13.33 -22.43
CA GLU A 176 -10.42 -13.03 -23.24
C GLU A 176 -11.05 -11.71 -22.80
N ALA A 177 -11.39 -10.87 -23.78
CA ALA A 177 -12.07 -9.60 -23.55
C ALA A 177 -13.34 -9.81 -22.71
N ASP A 178 -13.61 -8.84 -21.84
CA ASP A 178 -14.84 -8.85 -21.06
C ASP A 178 -16.06 -8.65 -22.00
N PRO A 179 -17.26 -9.17 -21.67
CA PRO A 179 -18.52 -8.87 -22.38
C PRO A 179 -18.76 -7.39 -22.71
N ASN A 180 -18.17 -6.45 -21.96
CA ASN A 180 -18.25 -5.01 -22.23
C ASN A 180 -17.19 -4.49 -23.23
N GLY A 181 -16.40 -5.37 -23.85
CA GLY A 181 -15.35 -5.02 -24.81
C GLY A 181 -14.05 -4.51 -24.19
N LYS A 182 -13.90 -4.59 -22.86
CA LYS A 182 -12.65 -4.21 -22.16
C LYS A 182 -11.58 -5.27 -22.35
N SER A 183 -10.33 -4.82 -22.48
CA SER A 183 -9.18 -5.70 -22.56
C SER A 183 -8.87 -6.23 -21.16
N ARG A 184 -8.96 -7.55 -20.99
CA ARG A 184 -8.67 -8.26 -19.74
C ARG A 184 -7.22 -8.74 -19.72
N TYR A 185 -6.57 -8.58 -18.58
CA TYR A 185 -5.21 -9.06 -18.35
C TYR A 185 -5.15 -9.79 -17.00
N GLN A 186 -4.59 -10.99 -17.00
CA GLN A 186 -4.37 -11.78 -15.80
C GLN A 186 -2.98 -11.48 -15.25
N VAL A 187 -2.91 -11.15 -13.97
CA VAL A 187 -1.64 -10.94 -13.25
C VAL A 187 -1.38 -12.18 -12.42
N ASP A 188 -0.18 -12.74 -12.56
CA ASP A 188 0.33 -13.78 -11.67
C ASP A 188 1.85 -13.66 -11.60
N MET A 189 2.34 -13.05 -10.53
CA MET A 189 3.73 -12.66 -10.35
C MET A 189 4.24 -13.13 -9.00
N SER A 190 5.51 -13.52 -8.95
CA SER A 190 6.26 -13.69 -7.71
C SER A 190 7.15 -12.45 -7.49
N LEU A 191 7.24 -11.98 -6.24
CA LEU A 191 8.05 -10.85 -5.79
C LEU A 191 9.31 -11.33 -5.07
#